data_AF-A0A8J8A2S5-F1
#
_entry.id   AF-A0A8J8A2S5-F1
#
_cell.length_a   1.000
_cell.length_b   1.000
_cell.length_c   1.000
_cell.angle_alpha   90.00
_cell.angle_beta   90.00
_cell.angle_gamma   90.00
#
_symmetry.space_group_name_H-M   'P 1'
#
loop_
_entity.id
_entity.type
_entity.pdbx_description
1 polymer ?
#
loop_
_entity_poly.entity_id
_entity_poly.type
_entity_poly.pdbx_seq_one_letter_code
_entity_poly.pdbx_strand_id
1 'polypeptide(L)'
;MKLAIEHKFSLSVYLWGLITGLISGIAATKVQYGWLLGIALYFVIDKFVLALIKELPPEIEDERMILKKAFWSWFLFWLYFTMLSYTLMINFQPQFYSNQSLLYQLTQNGTVAG
;
A
#
# COMPACT_ATOMS: atom_id res chain seq x y z
N MET A 1 7.70 -8.61 24.68
CA MET A 1 7.58 -7.15 24.49
C MET A 1 6.11 -6.84 24.19
N LYS A 2 5.35 -6.23 25.11
CA LYS A 2 3.95 -5.84 24.84
C LYS A 2 3.98 -4.69 23.85
N LEU A 3 3.50 -4.88 22.61
CA LEU A 3 3.30 -3.76 21.70
C LEU A 3 2.26 -2.81 22.29
N ALA A 4 2.56 -1.52 22.29
CA ALA A 4 1.58 -0.47 22.57
C ALA A 4 0.38 -0.60 21.62
N ILE A 5 -0.82 -0.30 22.12
CA ILE A 5 -2.08 -0.45 21.37
C ILE A 5 -2.04 0.36 20.06
N GLU A 6 -1.41 1.54 20.08
CA GLU A 6 -1.18 2.39 18.90
C GLU A 6 -0.40 1.68 17.80
N HIS A 7 0.67 0.96 18.14
CA HIS A 7 1.46 0.23 17.16
C HIS A 7 0.68 -0.94 16.55
N LYS A 8 -0.17 -1.60 17.34
CA LYS A 8 -1.05 -2.66 16.83
C LYS A 8 -2.09 -2.11 15.86
N PHE A 9 -2.67 -0.94 16.17
CA PHE A 9 -3.58 -0.25 15.28
C PHE A 9 -2.90 0.11 13.96
N SER A 10 -1.77 0.82 14.01
CA SER A 10 -1.02 1.22 12.80
C SER A 10 -0.60 0.02 11.97
N LEU A 11 -0.13 -1.06 12.60
CA LEU A 11 0.27 -2.28 11.90
C LEU A 11 -0.92 -2.97 11.23
N SER A 12 -2.10 -2.95 11.85
CA SER A 12 -3.34 -3.48 11.24
C SER A 12 -3.75 -2.66 10.02
N VAL A 13 -3.65 -1.33 10.11
CA VAL A 13 -3.93 -0.42 8.99
C VAL A 13 -2.95 -0.62 7.84
N TYR A 14 -1.65 -0.77 8.13
CA TYR A 14 -0.63 -1.05 7.12
C TYR A 14 -0.82 -2.40 6.46
N LEU A 15 -1.18 -3.43 7.23
CA LEU A 15 -1.50 -4.74 6.70
C LEU A 15 -2.71 -4.68 5.75
N TRP A 16 -3.74 -3.92 6.11
CA TRP A 16 -4.88 -3.70 5.22
C TRP A 16 -4.51 -2.93 3.96
N GLY A 17 -3.70 -1.89 4.08
CA GLY A 17 -3.17 -1.12 2.95
C GLY A 17 -2.37 -2.00 1.99
N LEU A 18 -1.55 -2.91 2.51
CA LEU A 18 -0.81 -3.90 1.71
C LEU A 18 -1.78 -4.83 0.98
N ILE A 19 -2.71 -5.48 1.68
CA ILE A 19 -3.65 -6.44 1.08
C ILE A 19 -4.47 -5.76 -0.02
N THR A 20 -5.08 -4.61 0.29
CA THR A 20 -5.89 -3.86 -0.67
C THR A 20 -5.07 -3.33 -1.84
N GLY A 21 -3.81 -2.94 -1.61
CA GLY A 21 -2.90 -2.49 -2.65
C GLY A 21 -2.52 -3.61 -3.62
N LEU A 22 -2.17 -4.79 -3.11
CA LEU A 22 -1.88 -5.97 -3.93
C LEU A 22 -3.09 -6.37 -4.79
N ILE A 23 -4.28 -6.42 -4.19
CA ILE A 23 -5.51 -6.73 -4.90
C ILE A 23 -5.76 -5.69 -6.01
N SER A 24 -5.58 -4.41 -5.70
CA SER A 24 -5.80 -3.30 -6.66
C SER A 24 -4.85 -3.35 -7.84
N GLY A 25 -3.55 -3.56 -7.61
CA GLY A 25 -2.58 -3.59 -8.71
C GLY A 25 -2.72 -4.84 -9.58
N ILE A 26 -3.04 -6.00 -8.98
CA ILE A 26 -3.37 -7.20 -9.76
C ILE A 26 -4.65 -6.97 -10.58
N ALA A 27 -5.71 -6.41 -9.98
CA ALA A 27 -6.95 -6.12 -10.69
C ALA A 27 -6.75 -5.11 -11.84
N ALA A 28 -5.89 -4.10 -11.63
CA ALA A 28 -5.55 -3.10 -12.64
C ALA A 28 -4.87 -3.68 -13.89
N THR A 29 -4.22 -4.84 -13.80
CA THR A 29 -3.67 -5.53 -14.98
C THR A 29 -4.73 -6.19 -15.86
N LYS A 30 -5.92 -6.45 -15.30
CA LYS A 30 -7.02 -7.10 -16.01
C LYS A 30 -8.07 -6.11 -16.51
N VAL A 31 -8.28 -5.01 -15.80
CA VAL A 31 -9.30 -3.99 -16.10
C VAL A 31 -8.74 -2.60 -15.81
N GLN A 32 -8.95 -1.65 -16.73
CA GLN A 32 -8.43 -0.27 -16.64
C GLN A 32 -8.75 0.42 -15.30
N TYR A 33 -9.93 0.15 -14.73
CA TYR A 33 -10.39 0.72 -13.45
C TYR A 33 -10.30 -0.27 -12.28
N GLY A 34 -9.60 -1.40 -12.43
CA GLY A 34 -9.48 -2.44 -11.41
C GLY A 34 -8.86 -1.95 -10.10
N TRP A 35 -8.07 -0.87 -10.16
CA TRP A 35 -7.49 -0.21 -8.98
C TRP A 35 -8.55 0.38 -8.02
N LEU A 36 -9.74 0.74 -8.52
CA LEU A 36 -10.84 1.26 -7.69
C LEU A 36 -11.34 0.23 -6.66
N LEU A 37 -11.05 -1.06 -6.88
CA LEU A 37 -11.47 -2.12 -5.97
C LEU A 37 -10.82 -1.96 -4.58
N GLY A 38 -9.59 -1.47 -4.48
CA GLY A 38 -8.98 -1.17 -3.18
C GLY A 38 -9.64 -0.02 -2.45
N ILE A 39 -10.13 0.99 -3.17
CA ILE A 39 -10.92 2.09 -2.58
C ILE A 39 -12.23 1.56 -2.02
N ALA A 40 -12.89 0.64 -2.74
CA ALA A 40 -14.09 -0.02 -2.22
C ALA A 40 -13.78 -0.81 -0.92
N LEU A 41 -12.64 -1.50 -0.87
CA LEU A 41 -12.21 -2.26 0.30
C LEU A 41 -11.79 -1.38 1.49
N TYR A 42 -11.40 -0.13 1.27
CA TYR A 42 -11.11 0.81 2.36
C TYR A 42 -12.31 1.10 3.25
N PHE A 43 -13.52 1.13 2.69
CA PHE A 43 -14.74 1.33 3.47
C PHE A 43 -15.05 0.20 4.46
N VAL A 44 -14.30 -0.90 4.41
CA VAL A 44 -14.41 -2.06 5.29
C VAL A 44 -13.24 -2.15 6.28
N ILE A 45 -12.39 -1.12 6.35
CA ILE A 45 -11.19 -1.09 7.20
C ILE A 45 -11.55 -1.13 8.69
N ASP A 46 -12.65 -0.53 9.09
CA ASP A 46 -13.19 -0.55 10.45
C ASP A 46 -13.42 -1.99 10.93
N LYS A 47 -14.12 -2.80 10.13
CA LYS A 47 -14.38 -4.22 10.42
C LYS A 47 -13.10 -5.04 10.46
N PHE A 48 -12.16 -4.76 9.56
CA PHE A 48 -10.88 -5.47 9.52
C PHE A 48 -10.03 -5.17 10.77
N VAL A 49 -9.94 -3.89 11.15
CA VAL A 49 -9.19 -3.47 12.35
C VAL A 49 -9.82 -4.06 13.60
N LEU A 50 -11.14 -3.99 13.75
CA LEU A 50 -11.86 -4.56 14.90
C LEU A 50 -11.75 -6.09 14.99
N ALA A 51 -11.62 -6.78 13.85
CA ALA A 51 -11.39 -8.22 13.84
C ALA A 51 -9.99 -8.61 14.33
N LEU A 52 -8.98 -7.75 14.13
CA LEU A 52 -7.59 -7.98 14.52
C LEU A 52 -7.27 -7.50 15.94
N ILE A 53 -7.81 -6.34 16.32
CA ILE A 53 -7.60 -5.73 17.63
C ILE A 53 -8.94 -5.43 18.32
N LYS A 54 -9.14 -6.04 19.48
CA LYS A 54 -10.34 -5.82 20.32
C LYS A 54 -10.28 -4.51 21.10
N GLU A 55 -9.07 -3.99 21.34
CA GLU A 55 -8.84 -2.75 22.08
C GLU A 55 -8.38 -1.67 21.09
N LEU A 56 -9.18 -0.62 20.96
CA LEU A 56 -8.83 0.57 20.19
C LEU A 56 -7.98 1.52 21.05
N PRO A 57 -7.11 2.33 20.42
CA PRO A 57 -6.44 3.43 21.12
C PRO A 57 -7.46 4.37 21.78
N PRO A 58 -7.17 4.93 22.97
CA PRO A 58 -8.11 5.78 23.71
C PRO A 58 -8.50 7.07 22.96
N GLU A 59 -7.72 7.46 21.94
CA GLU A 59 -8.00 8.59 21.05
C GLU A 59 -9.11 8.32 20.01
N ILE A 60 -9.61 7.07 19.92
CA ILE A 60 -10.67 6.67 19.00
C ILE A 60 -11.90 6.34 19.84
N GLU A 61 -12.78 7.33 20.01
CA GLU A 61 -14.03 7.18 20.76
C GLU A 61 -15.10 6.40 19.97
N ASP A 62 -15.12 6.58 18.64
CA ASP A 62 -16.08 5.94 17.73
C ASP A 62 -15.39 5.09 16.64
N GLU A 63 -15.99 3.96 16.28
CA GLU A 63 -15.52 3.10 15.17
C GLU A 63 -15.38 3.87 13.85
N ARG A 64 -16.25 4.85 13.60
CA ARG A 64 -16.20 5.70 12.39
C ARG A 64 -14.97 6.61 12.35
N MET A 65 -14.33 6.90 13.49
CA MET A 65 -13.08 7.65 13.53
C MET A 65 -11.90 6.84 13.00
N ILE A 66 -12.01 5.50 12.97
CA ILE A 66 -10.98 4.61 12.38
C ILE A 66 -10.75 5.00 10.92
N LEU A 67 -11.80 5.24 10.14
CA LEU A 67 -11.69 5.65 8.74
C LEU A 67 -10.79 6.90 8.61
N LYS A 68 -11.17 8.00 9.27
CA LYS A 68 -10.43 9.27 9.17
C LYS A 68 -8.98 9.14 9.61
N LYS A 69 -8.73 8.44 10.72
CA LYS A 69 -7.38 8.30 11.29
C LYS A 69 -6.50 7.36 10.48
N ALA A 70 -7.08 6.27 9.96
CA ALA A 70 -6.38 5.30 9.14
C ALA A 70 -6.18 5.77 7.70
N PHE A 71 -6.92 6.79 7.23
CA PHE A 71 -6.94 7.19 5.81
C PHE A 71 -5.56 7.39 5.22
N TRP A 72 -4.73 8.25 5.83
CA TRP A 72 -3.41 8.59 5.27
C TRP A 72 -2.44 7.42 5.31
N SER A 73 -2.40 6.70 6.44
CA SER A 73 -1.58 5.50 6.60
C SER A 73 -1.98 4.41 5.60
N TRP A 74 -3.27 4.16 5.45
CA TRP A 74 -3.81 3.22 4.49
C TRP A 74 -3.53 3.66 3.05
N PHE A 75 -3.83 4.92 2.71
CA PHE A 75 -3.75 5.45 1.35
C PHE A 75 -2.33 5.37 0.79
N LEU A 76 -1.32 5.74 1.59
CA LEU A 76 0.08 5.66 1.16
C LEU A 76 0.53 4.22 0.94
N PHE A 77 0.15 3.30 1.83
CA PHE A 77 0.44 1.87 1.67
C PHE A 77 -0.27 1.28 0.47
N TRP A 78 -1.57 1.55 0.34
CA TRP A 78 -2.40 1.11 -0.77
C TRP A 78 -1.83 1.58 -2.11
N LEU A 79 -1.48 2.86 -2.23
CA LEU A 79 -0.93 3.43 -3.46
C LEU A 79 0.42 2.81 -3.81
N TYR A 80 1.32 2.70 -2.81
CA TYR A 80 2.63 2.08 -3.00
C TYR A 80 2.51 0.63 -3.49
N PHE A 81 1.74 -0.20 -2.80
CA PHE A 81 1.60 -1.62 -3.16
C PHE A 81 0.79 -1.83 -4.44
N THR A 82 -0.15 -0.92 -4.77
CA THR A 82 -0.85 -0.94 -6.06
C THR A 82 0.13 -0.73 -7.21
N MET A 83 0.96 0.32 -7.14
CA MET A 83 1.96 0.59 -8.19
C MET A 83 2.99 -0.53 -8.28
N LEU A 84 3.50 -1.01 -7.13
CA LEU A 84 4.48 -2.09 -7.08
C LEU A 84 3.92 -3.37 -7.73
N SER A 85 2.75 -3.84 -7.27
CA SER A 85 2.14 -5.06 -7.80
C SER A 85 1.75 -4.94 -9.27
N TYR A 86 1.22 -3.78 -9.69
CA TYR A 86 0.95 -3.52 -11.10
C TYR A 86 2.23 -3.62 -11.95
N THR A 87 3.31 -2.95 -11.53
CA THR A 87 4.61 -2.93 -12.23
C THR A 87 5.21 -4.33 -12.36
N LEU A 88 5.15 -5.11 -11.28
CA LEU A 88 5.59 -6.51 -11.27
C LEU A 88 4.76 -7.36 -12.25
N MET A 89 3.44 -7.20 -12.25
CA MET A 89 2.53 -8.00 -13.08
C MET A 89 2.65 -7.70 -14.58
N ILE A 90 2.96 -6.46 -14.96
CA ILE A 90 3.18 -6.10 -16.37
C ILE A 90 4.61 -6.38 -16.86
N ASN A 91 5.48 -6.92 -15.99
CA ASN A 91 6.91 -7.12 -16.26
C ASN A 91 7.56 -5.87 -16.87
N PHE A 92 7.34 -4.71 -16.24
CA PHE A 92 7.80 -3.43 -16.78
C PHE A 92 9.30 -3.47 -17.11
N GLN A 93 9.63 -3.27 -18.38
CA GLN A 93 10.99 -3.11 -18.85
C GLN A 93 11.26 -1.61 -19.05
N PRO A 94 12.24 -1.02 -18.34
CA PRO A 94 12.60 0.37 -18.55
C PRO A 94 13.11 0.56 -19.98
N GLN A 95 12.46 1.43 -20.74
CA GLN A 95 12.98 1.88 -22.04
C GLN A 95 13.86 3.10 -21.83
N PHE A 96 15.14 2.97 -22.21
CA PHE A 96 16.10 4.05 -22.11
C PHE A 96 16.12 4.84 -23.42
N TYR A 97 15.70 6.10 -23.36
CA TYR A 97 15.74 7.00 -24.52
C TYR A 97 17.12 7.63 -24.74
N SER A 98 18.06 7.45 -23.80
CA SER A 98 19.44 7.92 -23.91
C SER A 98 20.39 7.05 -23.09
N ASN A 99 21.52 6.69 -23.70
CA ASN A 99 22.61 5.93 -23.07
C ASN A 99 23.40 6.78 -22.05
N GLN A 100 23.15 8.09 -22.00
CA GLN A 100 23.73 8.99 -21.00
C GLN A 100 22.82 9.18 -19.78
N SER A 101 21.59 8.67 -19.84
CA SER A 101 20.67 8.82 -18.72
C SER A 101 21.17 8.06 -17.49
N LEU A 102 21.02 8.69 -16.32
CA LEU A 102 21.40 8.09 -15.04
C LEU A 102 20.75 6.71 -14.86
N LEU A 103 19.49 6.57 -15.30
CA LEU A 103 18.75 5.32 -15.22
C LEU A 103 19.42 4.23 -16.07
N TYR A 104 19.86 4.54 -17.30
CA TYR A 104 20.58 3.60 -18.17
C TYR A 104 21.88 3.11 -17.52
N GLN A 105 22.66 4.05 -16.98
CA GLN A 105 23.92 3.74 -16.29
C GLN A 105 23.69 2.87 -15.05
N LEU A 106 22.65 3.15 -14.26
CA LEU A 106 22.29 2.35 -13.08
C LEU A 106 21.88 0.92 -13.42
N THR A 107 21.08 0.73 -14.48
CA THR A 107 20.59 -0.60 -14.86
C THR A 107 21.61 -1.46 -15.60
N GLN A 108 22.53 -0.87 -16.37
CA GLN A 108 23.51 -1.64 -17.13
C GLN A 108 24.79 -1.89 -16.34
N ASN A 109 25.25 -0.92 -15.52
CA ASN A 109 26.53 -1.06 -14.84
C ASN A 109 26.45 -1.70 -13.45
N GLY A 110 25.26 -1.82 -12.83
CA GLY A 110 25.07 -2.51 -11.54
C GLY A 110 25.94 -2.01 -10.36
N THR A 111 26.73 -0.95 -10.58
CA THR A 111 27.70 -0.38 -9.66
C THR A 111 27.75 1.10 -9.93
N VAL A 112 27.15 1.88 -9.04
CA VAL A 112 27.61 3.24 -8.80
C VAL A 112 28.97 3.08 -8.12
N ALA A 113 30.03 3.12 -8.90
CA ALA A 113 31.38 3.27 -8.36
C ALA A 113 31.75 4.75 -8.46
N GLY A 114 31.87 5.39 -7.29
CA GLY A 114 32.55 6.69 -7.10
C GLY A 114 31.65 7.90 -7.14
#